data_AF-A0AAD1RX04-F1
#
_entry.id   AF-A0AAD1RX04-F1
#
_cell.length_a   1.000
_cell.length_b   1.000
_cell.length_c   1.000
_cell.angle_alpha   90.00
_cell.angle_beta   90.00
_cell.angle_gamma   90.00
#
_symmetry.space_group_name_H-M   'P 1'
#
loop_
_entity.id
_entity.type
_entity.pdbx_description
1 polymer ?
#
loop_
_entity_poly.entity_id
_entity_poly.type
_entity_poly.pdbx_seq_one_letter_code
_entity_poly.pdbx_strand_id
1 'polypeptide(L)'
;MRRFLYLATPPGPGHSSLFLDPAAPPVSMFSRSRRFLAGLVVGAAASGASCLAALQLYGRREPVPDTAPRTSLEEFGFPLSGAETRQYINHALSYDQAKKTPRWVIEHLSKEKMLGKADRKHCKFKPDPNIPQIFNASNEDYLKSGWSRGHMAPAGDNKFSTEAMAQTFYLSNIVPQNYENNAGFWNRLEMYCRDLTNRFDDVWIVSGPLVLPQMNEDGKKRVTYQVIGMNDVSVPSHLYKVILAKRKSPAETLAVGAFVIPNVPIGFDHQLPEYQVRLQELEKMSGLAFFPEVKSAEGLKNLCEEDSCRLIQLDEFKLYIAGRRMKNARNMEKVEKIMSELKEAEIQPDQYLSSLYEEKKRELESAGASNQRERRIG
;
A
#
# COMPACT_ATOMS: atom_id res chain seq x y z
N MET A 1 27.39 -4.77 -17.85
CA MET A 1 26.94 -3.40 -18.19
C MET A 1 25.89 -3.49 -19.30
N ARG A 2 24.59 -3.52 -18.96
CA ARG A 2 23.52 -3.46 -19.97
C ARG A 2 22.83 -2.10 -19.84
N ARG A 3 22.82 -1.35 -20.96
CA ARG A 3 22.23 -0.01 -21.11
C ARG A 3 20.71 -0.14 -21.14
N PHE A 4 20.01 0.57 -20.25
CA PHE A 4 18.56 0.77 -20.34
C PHE A 4 18.29 1.84 -21.41
N LEU A 5 17.50 1.49 -22.43
CA LEU A 5 16.96 2.43 -23.41
C LEU A 5 15.77 3.17 -22.79
N TYR A 6 15.85 4.50 -22.74
CA TYR A 6 14.76 5.39 -22.37
C TYR A 6 14.13 5.96 -23.63
N LEU A 7 12.82 5.77 -23.81
CA LEU A 7 12.01 6.45 -24.82
C LEU A 7 11.33 7.66 -24.15
N ALA A 8 11.55 8.85 -24.70
CA ALA A 8 10.95 10.10 -24.25
C ALA A 8 10.23 10.78 -25.44
N THR A 9 8.99 11.22 -25.21
CA THR A 9 8.31 12.22 -26.05
C THR A 9 7.47 13.16 -25.18
N PRO A 10 7.51 14.49 -25.39
CA PRO A 10 6.81 15.49 -24.57
C PRO A 10 5.45 15.91 -25.17
N PRO A 11 4.54 16.56 -24.41
CA PRO A 11 3.43 17.32 -24.98
C PRO A 11 3.64 18.84 -24.90
N GLY A 12 3.22 19.53 -25.96
CA GLY A 12 3.11 20.99 -26.06
C GLY A 12 1.72 21.55 -25.69
N PRO A 13 1.52 22.88 -25.69
CA PRO A 13 0.70 23.58 -24.69
C PRO A 13 -0.56 24.32 -25.21
N GLY A 14 -1.42 24.72 -24.26
CA GLY A 14 -2.14 26.02 -24.29
C GLY A 14 -3.67 26.00 -24.42
N HIS A 15 -4.41 26.49 -23.40
CA HIS A 15 -5.03 27.83 -23.41
C HIS A 15 -5.88 28.13 -22.15
N SER A 16 -5.76 29.38 -21.71
CA SER A 16 -6.35 30.10 -20.55
C SER A 16 -7.89 30.31 -20.64
N SER A 17 -8.66 30.58 -19.57
CA SER A 17 -8.71 31.90 -18.88
C SER A 17 -9.82 32.01 -17.81
N LEU A 18 -9.51 32.81 -16.76
CA LEU A 18 -10.31 33.79 -15.97
C LEU A 18 -11.53 33.35 -15.12
N PHE A 19 -11.50 33.65 -13.80
CA PHE A 19 -12.31 34.70 -13.12
C PHE A 19 -11.89 34.88 -11.64
N LEU A 20 -12.04 36.11 -11.12
CA LEU A 20 -11.62 36.66 -9.81
C LEU A 20 -12.67 36.53 -8.68
N ASP A 21 -12.20 36.19 -7.45
CA ASP A 21 -12.41 36.72 -6.07
C ASP A 21 -13.71 37.46 -5.59
N PRO A 22 -13.94 37.72 -4.26
CA PRO A 22 -13.32 37.23 -3.00
C PRO A 22 -14.31 36.97 -1.81
N ALA A 23 -13.74 36.60 -0.63
CA ALA A 23 -14.10 37.04 0.75
C ALA A 23 -14.57 35.98 1.80
N ALA A 24 -13.76 35.85 2.86
CA ALA A 24 -14.08 35.36 4.24
C ALA A 24 -14.47 36.58 5.14
N PRO A 25 -14.67 36.53 6.49
CA PRO A 25 -14.49 35.50 7.55
C PRO A 25 -15.68 35.52 8.59
N PRO A 26 -15.60 35.25 9.93
CA PRO A 26 -14.55 34.69 10.81
C PRO A 26 -15.00 33.59 11.83
N VAL A 27 -13.98 33.19 12.60
CA VAL A 27 -13.83 32.20 13.69
C VAL A 27 -14.48 32.62 15.03
N SER A 28 -14.91 31.65 15.87
CA SER A 28 -14.82 31.79 17.33
C SER A 28 -14.68 30.43 18.08
N MET A 29 -13.82 30.47 19.11
CA MET A 29 -13.56 29.44 20.13
C MET A 29 -14.63 29.43 21.24
N PHE A 30 -14.76 28.32 21.99
CA PHE A 30 -14.69 28.18 23.46
C PHE A 30 -15.44 26.89 23.94
N SER A 31 -14.71 25.91 24.49
CA SER A 31 -14.61 25.57 25.94
C SER A 31 -15.40 24.36 26.48
N ARG A 32 -14.69 23.65 27.40
CA ARG A 32 -15.11 22.88 28.58
C ARG A 32 -15.33 21.35 28.48
N SER A 33 -14.22 20.65 28.79
CA SER A 33 -14.01 19.82 30.00
C SER A 33 -15.24 19.19 30.68
N ARG A 34 -15.21 17.86 30.79
CA ARG A 34 -15.75 17.12 31.95
C ARG A 34 -14.78 16.02 32.37
N ARG A 35 -14.17 16.20 33.56
CA ARG A 35 -13.57 15.14 34.38
C ARG A 35 -14.70 14.49 35.19
N PHE A 36 -14.73 13.16 35.24
CA PHE A 36 -15.48 12.40 36.24
C PHE A 36 -14.47 11.77 37.21
N LEU A 37 -14.76 11.87 38.51
CA LEU A 37 -14.00 11.30 39.61
C LEU A 37 -14.97 10.58 40.56
N ALA A 38 -14.43 9.56 41.24
CA ALA A 38 -15.00 8.75 42.33
C ALA A 38 -16.00 7.65 41.91
N GLY A 39 -16.00 6.46 42.51
CA GLY A 39 -15.50 6.11 43.85
C GLY A 39 -15.06 4.66 44.02
N LEU A 40 -14.43 4.47 45.17
CA LEU A 40 -13.69 3.31 45.66
C LEU A 40 -14.59 2.58 46.67
N VAL A 41 -14.65 1.25 46.64
CA VAL A 41 -15.19 0.43 47.74
C VAL A 41 -14.18 -0.66 48.08
N VAL A 42 -13.75 -0.66 49.34
CA VAL A 42 -12.83 -1.61 49.97
C VAL A 42 -13.63 -2.78 50.53
N GLY A 43 -13.10 -4.01 50.39
CA GLY A 43 -13.57 -5.20 51.10
C GLY A 43 -12.53 -6.33 51.07
N ALA A 44 -11.91 -6.58 52.21
CA ALA A 44 -10.97 -7.65 52.61
C ALA A 44 -11.48 -9.08 52.32
N ALA A 45 -10.73 -10.19 52.31
CA ALA A 45 -9.32 -10.56 52.49
C ALA A 45 -9.12 -12.04 52.04
N ALA A 46 -7.86 -12.44 51.83
CA ALA A 46 -7.25 -13.75 52.14
C ALA A 46 -6.46 -14.43 50.99
N SER A 47 -5.17 -14.68 51.29
CA SER A 47 -4.29 -15.74 50.80
C SER A 47 -4.05 -15.89 49.29
N GLY A 48 -2.96 -15.27 48.81
CA GLY A 48 -2.41 -15.48 47.47
C GLY A 48 -1.01 -14.91 47.25
N ALA A 49 -0.21 -14.75 48.31
CA ALA A 49 1.15 -14.19 48.23
C ALA A 49 2.17 -15.28 47.85
N SER A 50 2.12 -15.76 46.61
CA SER A 50 3.26 -16.45 45.96
C SER A 50 3.17 -16.54 44.43
N CYS A 51 2.09 -16.08 43.78
CA CYS A 51 1.98 -16.13 42.31
C CYS A 51 2.07 -14.77 41.59
N LEU A 52 2.10 -13.65 42.34
CA LEU A 52 2.15 -12.30 41.77
C LEU A 52 3.58 -11.73 41.64
N ALA A 53 4.58 -12.35 42.26
CA ALA A 53 5.98 -11.90 42.16
C ALA A 53 6.70 -12.39 40.88
N ALA A 54 6.16 -13.40 40.19
CA ALA A 54 6.76 -13.95 38.96
C ALA A 54 6.31 -13.24 37.67
N LEU A 55 5.26 -12.40 37.72
CA LEU A 55 4.72 -11.67 36.56
C LEU A 55 5.24 -10.23 36.43
N GLN A 56 6.08 -9.75 37.36
CA GLN A 56 6.70 -8.42 37.29
C GLN A 56 8.16 -8.42 36.79
N LEU A 57 8.73 -9.59 36.46
CA LEU A 57 10.11 -9.69 35.98
C LEU A 57 10.27 -9.86 34.46
N TYR A 58 9.18 -9.72 33.69
CA TYR A 58 9.26 -9.66 32.23
C TYR A 58 8.68 -8.32 31.73
N GLY A 59 9.58 -7.38 31.43
CA GLY A 59 9.32 -6.38 30.38
C GLY A 59 9.01 -4.94 30.78
N ARG A 60 9.31 -4.47 32.00
CA ARG A 60 9.51 -3.02 32.21
C ARG A 60 10.98 -2.68 32.04
N ARG A 61 11.36 -2.26 30.84
CA ARG A 61 12.51 -1.35 30.69
C ARG A 61 12.10 -0.06 31.40
N GLU A 62 12.62 0.14 32.60
CA GLU A 62 12.72 1.48 33.20
C GLU A 62 13.33 2.41 32.12
N PRO A 63 12.75 3.59 31.85
CA PRO A 63 13.44 4.57 31.03
C PRO A 63 14.76 4.89 31.74
N VAL A 64 15.88 4.56 31.11
CA VAL A 64 17.20 4.99 31.57
C VAL A 64 17.11 6.52 31.71
N PRO A 65 17.31 7.10 32.90
CA PRO A 65 17.35 8.54 33.03
C PRO A 65 18.51 9.01 32.16
N ASP A 66 18.20 9.83 31.18
CA ASP A 66 19.19 10.43 30.30
C ASP A 66 19.99 11.46 31.13
N THR A 67 21.01 10.97 31.82
CA THR A 67 21.88 11.76 32.70
C THR A 67 23.09 12.34 31.96
N ALA A 68 23.12 12.24 30.63
CA ALA A 68 24.06 13.02 29.85
C ALA A 68 23.73 14.51 30.06
N PRO A 69 24.70 15.35 30.49
CA PRO A 69 24.44 16.77 30.60
C PRO A 69 24.09 17.29 29.21
N ARG A 70 22.85 17.78 29.05
CA ARG A 70 22.42 18.40 27.80
C ARG A 70 23.45 19.45 27.43
N THR A 71 24.14 19.20 26.33
CA THR A 71 25.14 20.14 25.83
C THR A 71 24.44 21.43 25.43
N SER A 72 25.16 22.55 25.37
CA SER A 72 24.60 23.81 24.83
C SER A 72 24.08 23.66 23.40
N LEU A 73 24.51 22.62 22.68
CA LEU A 73 23.98 22.30 21.34
C LEU A 73 22.52 21.83 21.37
N GLU A 74 22.07 21.26 22.49
CA GLU A 74 20.71 20.71 22.66
C GLU A 74 19.77 21.66 23.41
N GLU A 75 20.21 22.87 23.74
CA GLU A 75 19.45 23.85 24.54
C GLU A 75 18.03 24.06 24.00
N PHE A 76 17.89 24.08 22.68
CA PHE A 76 16.60 24.24 21.97
C PHE A 76 16.18 22.99 21.18
N GLY A 77 16.89 21.88 21.38
CA GLY A 77 16.67 20.62 20.66
C GLY A 77 17.21 20.61 19.23
N PHE A 78 17.46 19.40 18.72
CA PHE A 78 17.83 19.20 17.33
C PHE A 78 16.63 19.33 16.38
N PRO A 79 16.84 19.71 15.11
CA PRO A 79 15.80 19.70 14.09
C PRO A 79 15.13 18.33 13.98
N LEU A 80 13.79 18.33 13.97
CA LEU A 80 13.00 17.11 13.85
C LEU A 80 12.69 16.81 12.38
N SER A 81 13.15 15.66 11.89
CA SER A 81 12.94 15.24 10.50
C SER A 81 11.57 14.59 10.25
N GLY A 82 10.90 14.11 11.30
CA GLY A 82 9.64 13.36 11.23
C GLY A 82 9.76 11.98 10.57
N ALA A 83 10.98 11.43 10.52
CA ALA A 83 11.30 10.17 9.86
C ALA A 83 11.16 8.94 10.76
N GLU A 84 10.67 9.09 11.99
CA GLU A 84 10.39 7.97 12.90
C GLU A 84 9.42 6.95 12.28
N THR A 85 9.55 5.69 12.71
CA THR A 85 8.66 4.62 12.27
C THR A 85 7.28 4.79 12.88
N ARG A 86 6.26 4.89 12.02
CA ARG A 86 4.84 4.91 12.39
C ARG A 86 4.25 3.53 12.15
N GLN A 87 3.59 2.96 13.15
CA GLN A 87 2.99 1.63 13.07
C GLN A 87 1.48 1.71 12.98
N TYR A 88 0.91 0.88 12.12
CA TYR A 88 -0.52 0.64 11.93
C TYR A 88 -0.78 -0.84 12.16
N ILE A 89 -2.04 -1.29 12.00
CA ILE A 89 -2.44 -2.66 12.36
C ILE A 89 -1.66 -3.73 11.59
N ASN A 90 -1.35 -3.48 10.31
CA ASN A 90 -0.71 -4.48 9.46
C ASN A 90 0.41 -3.93 8.55
N HIS A 91 0.73 -2.66 8.70
CA HIS A 91 1.86 -2.05 8.01
C HIS A 91 2.52 -1.02 8.92
N ALA A 92 3.78 -0.70 8.65
CA ALA A 92 4.48 0.41 9.26
C ALA A 92 5.16 1.23 8.16
N LEU A 93 5.45 2.49 8.42
CA LEU A 93 6.09 3.38 7.44
C LEU A 93 7.01 4.39 8.11
N SER A 94 7.98 4.87 7.35
CA SER A 94 8.66 6.14 7.61
C SER A 94 8.21 7.15 6.57
N TYR A 95 7.88 8.37 6.99
CA TYR A 95 7.30 9.38 6.12
C TYR A 95 8.33 10.45 5.72
N ASP A 96 8.25 10.94 4.48
CA ASP A 96 9.04 12.07 4.01
C ASP A 96 8.18 13.34 4.10
N GLN A 97 8.32 14.10 5.18
CA GLN A 97 7.57 15.34 5.40
C GLN A 97 7.79 16.39 4.29
N ALA A 98 8.95 16.36 3.61
CA ALA A 98 9.24 17.28 2.52
C ALA A 98 8.53 16.85 1.23
N LYS A 99 8.56 15.55 0.91
CA LYS A 99 7.95 15.01 -0.32
C LYS A 99 6.45 14.70 -0.22
N LYS A 100 5.91 14.69 1.00
CA LYS A 100 4.52 14.32 1.32
C LYS A 100 4.16 12.89 0.91
N THR A 101 5.14 11.99 0.88
CA THR A 101 5.02 10.58 0.50
C THR A 101 5.76 9.69 1.51
N PRO A 102 5.47 8.37 1.61
CA PRO A 102 6.30 7.48 2.40
C PRO A 102 7.73 7.39 1.83
N ARG A 103 8.73 7.22 2.70
CA ARG A 103 10.09 6.79 2.31
C ARG A 103 10.11 5.29 2.03
N TRP A 104 9.46 4.55 2.91
CA TRP A 104 9.22 3.12 2.83
C TRP A 104 7.93 2.79 3.58
N VAL A 105 7.28 1.72 3.16
CA VAL A 105 6.16 1.08 3.86
C VAL A 105 6.47 -0.42 3.93
N ILE A 106 6.50 -0.98 5.13
CA ILE A 106 6.67 -2.42 5.37
C ILE A 106 5.33 -3.05 5.75
N GLU A 107 5.06 -4.24 5.24
CA GLU A 107 3.89 -5.05 5.56
C GLU A 107 4.26 -6.53 5.70
N HIS A 108 3.38 -7.30 6.35
CA HIS A 108 3.52 -8.75 6.52
C HIS A 108 2.27 -9.46 6.03
N LEU A 109 2.45 -10.40 5.11
CA LEU A 109 1.41 -11.22 4.53
C LEU A 109 1.54 -12.65 5.04
N SER A 110 0.40 -13.26 5.29
CA SER A 110 0.23 -14.69 5.50
C SER A 110 -1.09 -15.09 4.87
N LYS A 111 -1.32 -16.40 4.69
CA LYS A 111 -2.56 -16.91 4.10
C LYS A 111 -3.80 -16.44 4.87
N GLU A 112 -3.72 -16.35 6.20
CA GLU A 112 -4.81 -15.94 7.09
C GLU A 112 -5.19 -14.48 6.85
N LYS A 113 -4.22 -13.58 6.61
CA LYS A 113 -4.49 -12.15 6.39
C LYS A 113 -5.22 -11.89 5.06
N MET A 114 -5.10 -12.80 4.09
CA MET A 114 -5.80 -12.74 2.82
C MET A 114 -7.28 -13.14 2.94
N LEU A 115 -7.66 -13.80 4.03
CA LEU A 115 -9.04 -14.21 4.30
C LEU A 115 -9.79 -13.07 4.97
N GLY A 116 -11.06 -12.88 4.60
CA GLY A 116 -11.96 -11.97 5.30
C GLY A 116 -12.87 -11.17 4.37
N LYS A 117 -13.77 -10.40 4.99
CA LYS A 117 -14.87 -9.70 4.32
C LYS A 117 -14.65 -8.19 4.20
N ALA A 118 -13.47 -7.68 4.56
CA ALA A 118 -13.20 -6.25 4.42
C ALA A 118 -13.34 -5.83 2.93
N ASP A 119 -14.14 -4.79 2.70
CA ASP A 119 -14.40 -4.26 1.37
C ASP A 119 -13.86 -2.84 1.24
N ARG A 120 -12.92 -2.68 0.32
CA ARG A 120 -12.28 -1.41 -0.03
C ARG A 120 -13.26 -0.32 -0.45
N LYS A 121 -14.48 -0.67 -0.88
CA LYS A 121 -15.54 0.30 -1.22
C LYS A 121 -15.97 1.14 -0.03
N HIS A 122 -15.77 0.65 1.20
CA HIS A 122 -16.09 1.38 2.42
C HIS A 122 -14.93 2.25 2.91
N CYS A 123 -13.76 2.13 2.31
CA CYS A 123 -12.59 2.93 2.65
C CYS A 123 -12.55 4.22 1.81
N LYS A 124 -12.03 5.29 2.41
CA LYS A 124 -11.87 6.60 1.75
C LYS A 124 -10.45 7.09 1.98
N PHE A 125 -9.82 7.60 0.93
CA PHE A 125 -8.56 8.31 1.06
C PHE A 125 -8.74 9.53 1.95
N LYS A 126 -7.85 9.70 2.92
CA LYS A 126 -7.85 10.85 3.83
C LYS A 126 -6.44 11.14 4.35
N PRO A 127 -6.14 12.40 4.73
CA PRO A 127 -4.92 12.73 5.44
C PRO A 127 -4.70 11.82 6.65
N ASP A 128 -3.46 11.48 6.93
CA ASP A 128 -3.13 10.67 8.09
C ASP A 128 -3.29 11.51 9.37
N PRO A 129 -4.14 11.11 10.34
CA PRO A 129 -4.35 11.88 11.56
C PRO A 129 -3.09 11.98 12.45
N ASN A 130 -2.09 11.14 12.23
CA ASN A 130 -0.85 11.10 13.01
C ASN A 130 0.28 11.95 12.41
N ILE A 131 0.07 12.56 11.24
CA ILE A 131 1.05 13.44 10.59
C ILE A 131 0.60 14.89 10.81
N PRO A 132 1.50 15.79 11.29
CA PRO A 132 1.17 17.21 11.42
C PRO A 132 0.62 17.76 10.11
N GLN A 133 -0.46 18.53 10.18
CA GLN A 133 -1.22 18.94 8.99
C GLN A 133 -0.36 19.68 7.94
N ILE A 134 0.62 20.48 8.39
CA ILE A 134 1.57 21.20 7.52
C ILE A 134 2.46 20.27 6.68
N PHE A 135 2.58 19.01 7.07
CA PHE A 135 3.36 17.99 6.38
C PHE A 135 2.48 16.92 5.72
N ASN A 136 1.15 17.05 5.76
CA ASN A 136 0.26 16.07 5.17
C ASN A 136 0.02 16.38 3.68
N ALA A 137 -0.24 15.33 2.90
CA ALA A 137 -0.91 15.50 1.61
C ALA A 137 -2.43 15.61 1.84
N SER A 138 -3.14 16.18 0.88
CA SER A 138 -4.61 16.21 0.84
C SER A 138 -5.15 15.49 -0.39
N ASN A 139 -6.47 15.24 -0.43
CA ASN A 139 -7.07 14.63 -1.62
C ASN A 139 -7.06 15.59 -2.82
N GLU A 140 -7.10 16.88 -2.53
CA GLU A 140 -7.09 17.98 -3.49
C GLU A 140 -5.78 18.01 -4.28
N ASP A 141 -4.66 17.62 -3.67
CA ASP A 141 -3.36 17.54 -4.37
C ASP A 141 -3.37 16.51 -5.51
N TYR A 142 -4.11 15.41 -5.32
CA TYR A 142 -4.21 14.33 -6.29
C TYR A 142 -5.32 14.56 -7.32
N LEU A 143 -6.38 15.28 -6.95
CA LEU A 143 -7.55 15.49 -7.80
C LEU A 143 -7.16 16.26 -9.07
N LYS A 144 -7.46 15.71 -10.25
CA LYS A 144 -7.13 16.29 -11.57
C LYS A 144 -5.63 16.54 -11.81
N SER A 145 -4.74 15.96 -11.00
CA SER A 145 -3.29 16.09 -11.15
C SER A 145 -2.69 15.35 -12.35
N GLY A 146 -3.47 14.45 -12.98
CA GLY A 146 -2.95 13.47 -13.94
C GLY A 146 -2.38 12.20 -13.29
N TRP A 147 -2.27 12.16 -11.97
CA TRP A 147 -1.77 11.01 -11.21
C TRP A 147 -2.87 10.35 -10.37
N SER A 148 -2.76 9.05 -10.18
CA SER A 148 -3.61 8.28 -9.27
C SER A 148 -3.04 8.25 -7.85
N ARG A 149 -3.87 7.88 -6.88
CA ARG A 149 -3.43 7.58 -5.50
C ARG A 149 -2.96 6.12 -5.44
N GLY A 150 -1.64 5.90 -5.57
CA GLY A 150 -1.00 4.59 -5.55
C GLY A 150 -0.70 4.12 -4.14
N HIS A 151 -1.14 2.91 -3.78
CA HIS A 151 -0.87 2.33 -2.47
C HIS A 151 0.52 1.68 -2.43
N MET A 152 1.26 1.87 -1.32
CA MET A 152 2.50 1.12 -1.07
C MET A 152 2.24 -0.20 -0.33
N ALA A 153 1.44 -0.16 0.74
CA ALA A 153 0.75 -1.33 1.32
C ALA A 153 -0.68 -1.40 0.74
N PRO A 154 -1.03 -2.41 -0.07
CA PRO A 154 -2.31 -2.43 -0.77
C PRO A 154 -3.46 -2.88 0.13
N ALA A 155 -4.64 -2.33 -0.15
CA ALA A 155 -5.87 -2.72 0.53
C ALA A 155 -6.17 -4.24 0.41
N GLY A 156 -5.75 -4.85 -0.70
CA GLY A 156 -5.94 -6.29 -0.95
C GLY A 156 -5.30 -7.21 0.08
N ASP A 157 -4.26 -6.74 0.78
CA ASP A 157 -3.46 -7.54 1.71
C ASP A 157 -4.03 -7.50 3.14
N ASN A 158 -5.17 -6.80 3.31
CA ASN A 158 -5.77 -6.47 4.60
C ASN A 158 -7.22 -6.96 4.69
N LYS A 159 -7.55 -8.07 4.01
CA LYS A 159 -8.92 -8.61 3.94
C LYS A 159 -9.47 -9.06 5.29
N PHE A 160 -8.59 -9.46 6.21
CA PHE A 160 -8.92 -9.90 7.55
C PHE A 160 -9.45 -8.79 8.47
N SER A 161 -9.15 -7.52 8.19
CA SER A 161 -9.51 -6.40 9.07
C SER A 161 -9.91 -5.16 8.28
N THR A 162 -11.17 -4.74 8.47
CA THR A 162 -11.70 -3.48 7.90
C THR A 162 -10.89 -2.28 8.36
N GLU A 163 -10.43 -2.28 9.61
CA GLU A 163 -9.63 -1.18 10.16
C GLU A 163 -8.22 -1.16 9.55
N ALA A 164 -7.55 -2.31 9.46
CA ALA A 164 -6.24 -2.40 8.81
C ALA A 164 -6.31 -1.93 7.35
N MET A 165 -7.37 -2.35 6.63
CA MET A 165 -7.63 -1.90 5.28
C MET A 165 -7.89 -0.40 5.22
N ALA A 166 -8.70 0.16 6.13
CA ALA A 166 -8.95 1.60 6.15
C ALA A 166 -7.68 2.42 6.40
N GLN A 167 -6.74 1.91 7.21
CA GLN A 167 -5.46 2.55 7.47
C GLN A 167 -4.56 2.59 6.22
N THR A 168 -4.69 1.65 5.27
CA THR A 168 -3.95 1.74 4.00
C THR A 168 -4.41 2.91 3.11
N PHE A 169 -5.58 3.49 3.40
CA PHE A 169 -6.10 4.66 2.67
C PHE A 169 -5.65 5.99 3.30
N TYR A 170 -4.84 5.97 4.36
CA TYR A 170 -4.15 7.17 4.79
C TYR A 170 -3.15 7.63 3.73
N LEU A 171 -3.14 8.93 3.42
CA LEU A 171 -2.25 9.50 2.41
C LEU A 171 -0.75 9.36 2.76
N SER A 172 -0.42 9.02 4.00
CA SER A 172 0.91 8.60 4.44
C SER A 172 1.43 7.33 3.75
N ASN A 173 0.54 6.47 3.27
CA ASN A 173 0.83 5.24 2.52
C ASN A 173 0.78 5.43 0.98
N ILE A 174 0.52 6.66 0.52
CA ILE A 174 0.16 6.93 -0.87
C ILE A 174 1.26 7.71 -1.60
N VAL A 175 1.45 7.38 -2.87
CA VAL A 175 2.28 8.14 -3.81
C VAL A 175 1.48 8.50 -5.06
N PRO A 176 1.83 9.60 -5.78
CA PRO A 176 1.32 9.85 -7.12
C PRO A 176 1.81 8.76 -8.09
N GLN A 177 0.89 7.92 -8.57
CA GLN A 177 1.22 6.77 -9.42
C GLN A 177 0.50 6.85 -10.76
N ASN A 178 1.19 6.52 -11.85
CA ASN A 178 0.59 6.45 -13.17
C ASN A 178 -0.61 5.48 -13.15
N TYR A 179 -1.73 5.85 -13.76
CA TYR A 179 -2.99 5.10 -13.70
C TYR A 179 -2.85 3.67 -14.25
N GLU A 180 -2.17 3.52 -15.39
CA GLU A 180 -1.97 2.23 -16.04
C GLU A 180 -0.94 1.38 -15.28
N ASN A 181 0.09 2.00 -14.71
CA ASN A 181 1.02 1.32 -13.82
C ASN A 181 0.30 0.75 -12.58
N ASN A 182 -0.48 1.59 -11.90
CA ASN A 182 -1.23 1.24 -10.69
C ASN A 182 -2.24 0.11 -10.95
N ALA A 183 -3.03 0.23 -12.03
CA ALA A 183 -4.05 -0.77 -12.36
C ALA A 183 -3.49 -2.02 -13.06
N GLY A 184 -2.30 -1.92 -13.68
CA GLY A 184 -1.66 -2.94 -14.50
C GLY A 184 -0.48 -3.61 -13.79
N PHE A 185 0.75 -3.28 -14.19
CA PHE A 185 1.96 -3.98 -13.76
C PHE A 185 2.15 -4.00 -12.24
N TRP A 186 1.91 -2.87 -11.56
CA TRP A 186 2.05 -2.80 -10.09
C TRP A 186 1.03 -3.70 -9.39
N ASN A 187 -0.24 -3.67 -9.82
CA ASN A 187 -1.26 -4.57 -9.30
C ASN A 187 -0.93 -6.06 -9.58
N ARG A 188 -0.36 -6.40 -10.75
CA ARG A 188 0.12 -7.76 -11.04
C ARG A 188 1.23 -8.19 -10.08
N LEU A 189 2.16 -7.29 -9.75
CA LEU A 189 3.20 -7.52 -8.74
C LEU A 189 2.59 -7.69 -7.33
N GLU A 190 1.61 -6.88 -6.94
CA GLU A 190 0.88 -7.07 -5.69
C GLU A 190 0.13 -8.42 -5.65
N MET A 191 -0.44 -8.86 -6.78
CA MET A 191 -1.09 -10.17 -6.90
C MET A 191 -0.07 -11.31 -6.71
N TYR A 192 1.11 -11.20 -7.32
CA TYR A 192 2.21 -12.14 -7.11
C TYR A 192 2.62 -12.22 -5.65
N CYS A 193 2.74 -11.08 -4.97
CA CYS A 193 3.06 -11.03 -3.54
C CYS A 193 2.06 -11.79 -2.67
N ARG A 194 0.76 -11.64 -2.96
CA ARG A 194 -0.30 -12.41 -2.28
C ARG A 194 -0.20 -13.90 -2.61
N ASP A 195 0.06 -14.24 -3.86
CA ASP A 195 0.18 -15.62 -4.30
C ASP A 195 1.37 -16.36 -3.67
N LEU A 196 2.46 -15.66 -3.31
CA LEU A 196 3.56 -16.24 -2.54
C LEU A 196 3.11 -16.87 -1.22
N THR A 197 2.03 -16.37 -0.59
CA THR A 197 1.48 -16.94 0.66
C THR A 197 0.90 -18.35 0.49
N ASN A 198 0.75 -18.83 -0.75
CA ASN A 198 0.40 -20.22 -1.03
C ASN A 198 1.60 -21.17 -0.96
N ARG A 199 2.83 -20.65 -0.99
CA ARG A 199 4.10 -21.42 -1.10
C ARG A 199 5.13 -21.09 -0.01
N PHE A 200 4.93 -19.96 0.66
CA PHE A 200 5.71 -19.46 1.78
C PHE A 200 4.77 -19.13 2.93
N ASP A 201 5.19 -19.44 4.15
CA ASP A 201 4.37 -19.27 5.36
C ASP A 201 4.21 -17.78 5.70
N ASP A 202 5.30 -17.02 5.56
CA ASP A 202 5.38 -15.62 5.92
C ASP A 202 6.08 -14.83 4.81
N VAL A 203 5.49 -13.69 4.41
CA VAL A 203 6.06 -12.82 3.36
C VAL A 203 6.09 -11.39 3.88
N TRP A 204 7.28 -10.82 4.03
CA TRP A 204 7.48 -9.41 4.35
C TRP A 204 7.77 -8.63 3.07
N ILE A 205 7.17 -7.46 2.98
CA ILE A 205 7.29 -6.62 1.79
C ILE A 205 7.60 -5.20 2.22
N VAL A 206 8.62 -4.59 1.61
CA VAL A 206 8.91 -3.16 1.74
C VAL A 206 8.68 -2.50 0.38
N SER A 207 7.77 -1.54 0.30
CA SER A 207 7.48 -0.77 -0.91
C SER A 207 7.81 0.71 -0.71
N GLY A 208 8.20 1.42 -1.76
CA GLY A 208 8.35 2.87 -1.67
C GLY A 208 8.69 3.58 -2.99
N PRO A 209 8.71 4.92 -2.99
CA PRO A 209 9.06 5.74 -4.14
C PRO A 209 10.58 5.93 -4.31
N LEU A 210 11.01 6.19 -5.55
CA LEU A 210 12.35 6.62 -5.93
C LEU A 210 12.32 7.78 -6.94
N VAL A 211 13.25 8.71 -6.78
CA VAL A 211 13.56 9.75 -7.77
C VAL A 211 14.99 9.53 -8.27
N LEU A 212 15.11 8.84 -9.41
CA LEU A 212 16.39 8.39 -9.94
C LEU A 212 16.97 9.41 -10.93
N PRO A 213 18.31 9.55 -11.00
CA PRO A 213 18.94 10.48 -11.91
C PRO A 213 18.85 10.00 -13.36
N GLN A 214 18.64 10.93 -14.28
CA GLN A 214 18.72 10.72 -15.71
C GLN A 214 19.97 11.41 -16.26
N MET A 215 20.61 10.79 -17.26
CA MET A 215 21.69 11.42 -18.00
C MET A 215 21.10 12.39 -19.01
N ASN A 216 21.50 13.66 -18.95
CA ASN A 216 21.05 14.67 -19.90
C ASN A 216 21.97 14.72 -21.12
N GLU A 217 21.55 15.46 -22.15
CA GLU A 217 22.31 15.65 -23.40
C GLU A 217 23.72 16.23 -23.16
N ASP A 218 23.89 17.01 -22.10
CA ASP A 218 25.18 17.59 -21.69
C ASP A 218 26.09 16.62 -20.91
N GLY A 219 25.71 15.35 -20.81
CA GLY A 219 26.46 14.32 -20.08
C GLY A 219 26.39 14.46 -18.56
N LYS A 220 25.55 15.34 -18.01
CA LYS A 220 25.36 15.51 -16.56
C LYS A 220 24.15 14.73 -16.07
N LYS A 221 24.29 14.14 -14.89
CA LYS A 221 23.18 13.49 -14.18
C LYS A 221 22.33 14.54 -13.48
N ARG A 222 21.02 14.52 -13.69
CA ARG A 222 20.05 15.34 -12.94
C ARG A 222 18.91 14.47 -12.44
N VAL A 223 18.39 14.81 -11.27
CA VAL A 223 17.13 14.26 -10.76
C VAL A 223 16.06 15.30 -11.04
N THR A 224 15.03 14.91 -11.78
CA THR A 224 13.89 15.76 -12.12
C THR A 224 12.62 14.99 -11.85
N TYR A 225 11.69 15.59 -11.12
CA TYR A 225 10.39 15.02 -10.82
C TYR A 225 9.35 16.13 -10.68
N GLN A 226 8.09 15.81 -10.98
CA GLN A 226 6.97 16.72 -10.80
C GLN A 226 6.58 16.78 -9.31
N VAL A 227 6.11 17.94 -8.86
CA VAL A 227 5.31 18.07 -7.63
C VAL A 227 3.87 18.44 -8.00
N ILE A 228 2.89 17.94 -7.26
CA ILE A 228 1.45 18.16 -7.53
C ILE A 228 0.74 18.78 -6.34
N GLY A 229 -0.32 19.53 -6.63
CA GLY A 229 -1.17 20.13 -5.60
C GLY A 229 -0.56 21.37 -4.95
N MET A 230 -1.25 21.88 -3.93
CA MET A 230 -0.77 23.03 -3.15
C MET A 230 0.27 22.62 -2.10
N ASN A 231 0.32 21.34 -1.75
CA ASN A 231 1.26 20.81 -0.76
C ASN A 231 2.56 20.27 -1.39
N ASP A 232 2.75 20.45 -2.70
CA ASP A 232 3.93 20.00 -3.47
C ASP A 232 4.25 18.50 -3.29
N VAL A 233 3.23 17.64 -3.41
CA VAL A 233 3.39 16.19 -3.28
C VAL A 233 4.28 15.67 -4.42
N SER A 234 5.38 15.02 -4.07
CA SER A 234 6.38 14.58 -5.06
C SER A 234 5.91 13.36 -5.85
N VAL A 235 6.04 13.42 -7.17
CA VAL A 235 5.77 12.31 -8.09
C VAL A 235 7.03 11.46 -8.26
N PRO A 236 7.05 10.19 -7.85
CA PRO A 236 8.22 9.34 -8.06
C PRO A 236 8.47 9.02 -9.53
N SER A 237 9.75 8.91 -9.89
CA SER A 237 10.16 8.38 -11.20
C SER A 237 10.02 6.86 -11.28
N HIS A 238 10.23 6.17 -10.15
CA HIS A 238 10.21 4.73 -10.02
C HIS A 238 9.59 4.36 -8.67
N LEU A 239 9.07 3.15 -8.58
CA LEU A 239 8.64 2.49 -7.35
C LEU A 239 9.57 1.31 -7.12
N TYR A 240 9.80 0.95 -5.86
CA TYR A 240 10.51 -0.28 -5.52
C TYR A 240 9.64 -1.19 -4.67
N LYS A 241 9.95 -2.49 -4.74
CA LYS A 241 9.44 -3.49 -3.81
C LYS A 241 10.57 -4.45 -3.44
N VAL A 242 10.81 -4.64 -2.15
CA VAL A 242 11.68 -5.70 -1.60
C VAL A 242 10.79 -6.74 -0.96
N ILE A 243 10.91 -7.99 -1.39
CA ILE A 243 10.11 -9.11 -0.94
C ILE A 243 11.05 -10.07 -0.21
N LEU A 244 10.77 -10.36 1.06
CA LEU A 244 11.41 -11.40 1.85
C LEU A 244 10.39 -12.48 2.15
N ALA A 245 10.57 -13.67 1.59
CA ALA A 245 9.67 -14.80 1.76
C ALA A 245 10.33 -15.87 2.62
N LYS A 246 9.60 -16.38 3.62
CA LYS A 246 10.06 -17.43 4.54
C LYS A 246 9.20 -18.68 4.39
N ARG A 247 9.86 -19.82 4.22
CA ARG A 247 9.26 -21.15 4.29
C ARG A 247 9.83 -21.89 5.48
N LYS A 248 8.98 -22.51 6.31
CA LYS A 248 9.35 -23.21 7.55
C LYS A 248 9.62 -24.70 7.37
N SER A 249 9.04 -25.32 6.34
CA SER A 249 9.10 -26.78 6.08
C SER A 249 9.39 -27.08 4.60
N PRO A 250 10.20 -28.11 4.25
CA PRO A 250 10.83 -29.10 5.14
C PRO A 250 12.08 -28.59 5.88
N ALA A 251 12.65 -27.46 5.46
CA ALA A 251 13.71 -26.75 6.15
C ALA A 251 13.42 -25.24 6.09
N GLU A 252 13.84 -24.50 7.12
CA GLU A 252 13.70 -23.06 7.12
C GLU A 252 14.53 -22.44 6.00
N THR A 253 13.88 -21.68 5.11
CA THR A 253 14.53 -20.99 3.99
C THR A 253 14.00 -19.57 3.88
N LEU A 254 14.91 -18.65 3.61
CA LEU A 254 14.62 -17.25 3.31
C LEU A 254 14.99 -16.96 1.85
N ALA A 255 14.08 -16.34 1.12
CA ALA A 255 14.31 -15.91 -0.24
C ALA A 255 14.02 -14.40 -0.37
N VAL A 256 14.89 -13.66 -1.05
CA VAL A 256 14.77 -12.22 -1.23
C VAL A 256 14.75 -11.83 -2.71
N GLY A 257 13.89 -10.88 -3.05
CA GLY A 257 13.88 -10.22 -4.36
C GLY A 257 13.71 -8.72 -4.19
N ALA A 258 14.52 -7.92 -4.88
CA ALA A 258 14.39 -6.47 -4.94
C ALA A 258 14.08 -6.05 -6.38
N PHE A 259 13.03 -5.24 -6.56
CA PHE A 259 12.55 -4.83 -7.87
C PHE A 259 12.39 -3.32 -7.95
N VAL A 260 12.76 -2.72 -9.08
CA VAL A 260 12.64 -1.28 -9.35
C VAL A 260 11.83 -1.07 -10.62
N ILE A 261 10.60 -0.59 -10.46
CA ILE A 261 9.59 -0.45 -11.51
C ILE A 261 9.46 1.03 -11.90
N PRO A 262 9.61 1.43 -13.17
CA PRO A 262 9.37 2.82 -13.56
C PRO A 262 7.89 3.20 -13.37
N ASN A 263 7.62 4.44 -12.95
CA ASN A 263 6.26 4.95 -12.71
C ASN A 263 5.58 5.38 -14.02
N VAL A 264 5.51 4.45 -14.97
CA VAL A 264 4.98 4.61 -16.33
C VAL A 264 4.16 3.37 -16.72
N PRO A 265 3.36 3.42 -17.79
CA PRO A 265 2.68 2.23 -18.30
C PRO A 265 3.69 1.13 -18.68
N ILE A 266 3.40 -0.13 -18.31
CA ILE A 266 4.22 -1.30 -18.65
C ILE A 266 3.29 -2.42 -19.09
N GLY A 267 3.56 -2.98 -20.27
CA GLY A 267 2.75 -4.02 -20.91
C GLY A 267 2.90 -5.42 -20.31
N PHE A 268 2.26 -6.40 -20.95
CA PHE A 268 2.30 -7.82 -20.56
C PHE A 268 3.50 -8.58 -21.16
N ASP A 269 4.13 -7.98 -22.17
CA ASP A 269 5.38 -8.43 -22.80
C ASP A 269 6.58 -8.32 -21.86
N HIS A 270 6.47 -7.54 -20.80
CA HIS A 270 7.48 -7.44 -19.73
C HIS A 270 7.16 -8.32 -18.52
N GLN A 271 8.19 -8.98 -17.98
CA GLN A 271 8.12 -9.83 -16.80
C GLN A 271 8.91 -9.26 -15.62
N LEU A 272 8.57 -9.68 -14.40
CA LEU A 272 9.16 -9.17 -13.16
C LEU A 272 10.70 -9.29 -13.10
N PRO A 273 11.35 -10.37 -13.56
CA PRO A 273 12.81 -10.48 -13.50
C PRO A 273 13.57 -9.39 -14.28
N GLU A 274 12.96 -8.77 -15.30
CA GLU A 274 13.57 -7.65 -16.05
C GLU A 274 13.81 -6.42 -15.17
N TYR A 275 13.04 -6.29 -14.09
CA TYR A 275 13.12 -5.19 -13.13
C TYR A 275 13.83 -5.58 -11.83
N GLN A 276 14.36 -6.80 -11.76
CA GLN A 276 15.09 -7.27 -10.59
C GLN A 276 16.44 -6.55 -10.50
N VAL A 277 16.77 -6.07 -9.31
CA VAL A 277 18.06 -5.46 -8.98
C VAL A 277 18.67 -6.20 -7.79
N ARG A 278 19.98 -6.04 -7.59
CA ARG A 278 20.62 -6.49 -6.35
C ARG A 278 20.11 -5.64 -5.19
N LEU A 279 19.92 -6.25 -4.03
CA LEU A 279 19.45 -5.54 -2.83
C LEU A 279 20.35 -4.34 -2.51
N GLN A 280 21.66 -4.50 -2.60
CA GLN A 280 22.64 -3.44 -2.32
C GLN A 280 22.55 -2.27 -3.31
N GLU A 281 22.15 -2.51 -4.56
CA GLU A 281 21.93 -1.42 -5.53
C GLU A 281 20.69 -0.61 -5.15
N LEU A 282 19.62 -1.28 -4.69
CA LEU A 282 18.43 -0.60 -4.20
C LEU A 282 18.70 0.17 -2.89
N GLU A 283 19.45 -0.39 -1.96
CA GLU A 283 19.91 0.31 -0.76
C GLU A 283 20.69 1.58 -1.11
N LYS A 284 21.61 1.49 -2.09
CA LYS A 284 22.34 2.64 -2.61
C LYS A 284 21.44 3.68 -3.29
N MET A 285 20.44 3.25 -4.06
CA MET A 285 19.50 4.14 -4.74
C MET A 285 18.54 4.84 -3.77
N SER A 286 18.14 4.16 -2.69
CA SER A 286 17.13 4.64 -1.73
C SER A 286 17.72 5.34 -0.51
N GLY A 287 18.98 5.05 -0.16
CA GLY A 287 19.58 5.47 1.11
C GLY A 287 19.00 4.72 2.33
N LEU A 288 18.44 3.52 2.12
CA LEU A 288 17.85 2.68 3.16
C LEU A 288 18.66 1.39 3.33
N ALA A 289 18.55 0.77 4.50
CA ALA A 289 18.98 -0.61 4.74
C ALA A 289 17.72 -1.47 4.96
N PHE A 290 17.55 -2.53 4.17
CA PHE A 290 16.35 -3.36 4.24
C PHE A 290 16.62 -4.63 5.06
N PHE A 291 15.70 -4.95 5.97
CA PHE A 291 15.80 -6.13 6.83
C PHE A 291 17.15 -6.25 7.59
N PRO A 292 17.55 -5.22 8.36
CA PRO A 292 18.90 -5.14 8.95
C PRO A 292 19.23 -6.28 9.92
N GLU A 293 18.22 -6.94 10.49
CA GLU A 293 18.38 -8.09 11.39
C GLU A 293 18.58 -9.43 10.66
N VAL A 294 18.43 -9.47 9.33
CA VAL A 294 18.74 -10.67 8.53
C VAL A 294 20.26 -10.75 8.39
N LYS A 295 20.91 -11.40 9.38
CA LYS A 295 22.37 -11.50 9.50
C LYS A 295 22.95 -12.44 8.44
N SER A 296 23.79 -11.86 7.58
CA SER A 296 24.67 -12.51 6.58
C SER A 296 23.98 -13.19 5.39
N ALA A 297 24.58 -13.06 4.21
CA ALA A 297 24.10 -13.64 2.95
C ALA A 297 24.17 -15.18 2.90
N GLU A 298 24.69 -15.84 3.95
CA GLU A 298 24.75 -17.29 4.05
C GLU A 298 23.33 -17.84 4.25
N GLY A 299 22.75 -18.35 3.15
CA GLY A 299 21.41 -18.94 3.13
C GLY A 299 20.28 -18.03 2.68
N LEU A 300 20.57 -16.75 2.37
CA LEU A 300 19.58 -15.87 1.74
C LEU A 300 19.53 -16.15 0.24
N LYS A 301 18.47 -16.83 -0.19
CA LYS A 301 18.31 -17.25 -1.57
C LYS A 301 17.71 -16.16 -2.44
N ASN A 302 17.89 -16.24 -3.75
CA ASN A 302 17.22 -15.36 -4.69
C ASN A 302 15.76 -15.81 -4.85
N LEU A 303 14.81 -14.88 -4.65
CA LEU A 303 13.38 -15.17 -4.79
C LEU A 303 12.99 -15.67 -6.18
N CYS A 304 13.62 -15.18 -7.25
CA CYS A 304 13.30 -15.61 -8.62
C CYS A 304 14.01 -16.91 -9.03
N GLU A 305 14.87 -17.45 -8.16
CA GLU A 305 15.42 -18.80 -8.30
C GLU A 305 14.60 -19.81 -7.46
N GLU A 306 14.07 -19.37 -6.31
CA GLU A 306 13.23 -20.21 -5.43
C GLU A 306 11.74 -20.20 -5.80
N ASP A 307 11.29 -19.20 -6.53
CA ASP A 307 9.95 -19.06 -7.09
C ASP A 307 10.04 -18.54 -8.53
N SER A 308 8.93 -18.62 -9.27
CA SER A 308 8.84 -18.26 -10.68
C SER A 308 9.10 -16.79 -10.98
N CYS A 309 8.83 -15.87 -10.03
CA CYS A 309 8.67 -14.44 -10.32
C CYS A 309 7.77 -14.17 -11.54
N ARG A 310 6.85 -15.09 -11.87
CA ARG A 310 5.97 -14.98 -13.02
C ARG A 310 4.78 -14.14 -12.65
N LEU A 311 4.63 -13.01 -13.30
CA LEU A 311 3.40 -12.23 -13.17
C LEU A 311 2.29 -12.91 -13.97
N ILE A 312 1.06 -12.75 -13.46
CA ILE A 312 -0.14 -13.17 -14.17
C ILE A 312 -0.15 -12.56 -15.59
N GLN A 313 -0.45 -13.40 -16.59
CA GLN A 313 -0.45 -13.03 -18.01
C GLN A 313 -1.77 -12.36 -18.41
N LEU A 314 -1.87 -11.87 -19.65
CA LEU A 314 -3.02 -11.09 -20.12
C LEU A 314 -4.35 -11.82 -19.92
N ASP A 315 -4.42 -13.09 -20.30
CA ASP A 315 -5.66 -13.86 -20.26
C ASP A 315 -6.08 -14.17 -18.82
N GLU A 316 -5.14 -14.63 -18.00
CA GLU A 316 -5.33 -14.84 -16.57
C GLU A 316 -5.75 -13.53 -15.87
N PHE A 317 -5.18 -12.38 -16.26
CA PHE A 317 -5.52 -11.07 -15.72
C PHE A 317 -6.92 -10.62 -16.16
N LYS A 318 -7.29 -10.83 -17.42
CA LYS A 318 -8.64 -10.56 -17.93
C LYS A 318 -9.68 -11.41 -17.21
N LEU A 319 -9.41 -12.70 -16.96
CA LEU A 319 -10.26 -13.57 -16.15
C LEU A 319 -10.43 -13.04 -14.72
N TYR A 320 -9.34 -12.63 -14.07
CA TYR A 320 -9.37 -12.02 -12.74
C TYR A 320 -10.26 -10.76 -12.71
N ILE A 321 -10.08 -9.85 -13.68
CA ILE A 321 -10.88 -8.62 -13.78
C ILE A 321 -12.35 -8.95 -14.08
N ALA A 322 -12.62 -9.92 -14.93
CA ALA A 322 -13.97 -10.39 -15.25
C ALA A 322 -14.68 -10.92 -13.99
N GLY A 323 -14.03 -11.80 -13.21
CA GLY A 323 -14.58 -12.29 -11.95
C GLY A 323 -14.88 -11.17 -10.95
N ARG A 324 -13.99 -10.17 -10.86
CA ARG A 324 -14.23 -8.99 -10.01
C ARG A 324 -15.41 -8.14 -10.50
N ARG A 325 -15.55 -7.93 -11.80
CA ARG A 325 -16.70 -7.20 -12.38
C ARG A 325 -18.00 -7.98 -12.17
N MET A 326 -17.96 -9.30 -12.34
CA MET A 326 -19.12 -10.18 -12.21
C MET A 326 -19.70 -10.18 -10.79
N LYS A 327 -18.86 -10.27 -9.75
CA LYS A 327 -19.29 -10.10 -8.35
C LYS A 327 -20.04 -8.80 -8.11
N ASN A 328 -19.67 -7.74 -8.83
CA ASN A 328 -20.21 -6.40 -8.68
C ASN A 328 -21.33 -6.07 -9.68
N ALA A 329 -21.69 -6.99 -10.57
CA ALA A 329 -22.75 -6.79 -11.54
C ALA A 329 -24.10 -6.66 -10.82
N ARG A 330 -24.95 -5.75 -11.31
CA ARG A 330 -26.25 -5.42 -10.70
C ARG A 330 -27.45 -5.90 -11.52
N ASN A 331 -27.22 -6.42 -12.71
CA ASN A 331 -28.24 -6.89 -13.64
C ASN A 331 -27.63 -7.90 -14.63
N MET A 332 -28.49 -8.67 -15.29
CA MET A 332 -28.06 -9.73 -16.22
C MET A 332 -27.32 -9.17 -17.44
N GLU A 333 -27.74 -8.02 -17.97
CA GLU A 333 -27.07 -7.34 -19.08
C GLU A 333 -25.55 -7.14 -18.81
N LYS A 334 -25.18 -6.71 -17.60
CA LYS A 334 -23.77 -6.55 -17.23
C LYS A 334 -23.04 -7.89 -17.12
N VAL A 335 -23.71 -8.93 -16.62
CA VAL A 335 -23.12 -10.28 -16.50
C VAL A 335 -22.85 -10.86 -17.89
N GLU A 336 -23.83 -10.78 -18.78
CA GLU A 336 -23.72 -11.25 -20.17
C GLU A 336 -22.67 -10.47 -20.95
N LYS A 337 -22.61 -9.15 -20.78
CA LYS A 337 -21.57 -8.32 -21.39
C LYS A 337 -20.16 -8.76 -20.99
N ILE A 338 -19.93 -9.11 -19.72
CA ILE A 338 -18.63 -9.61 -19.26
C ILE A 338 -18.27 -10.93 -19.97
N MET A 339 -19.23 -11.84 -20.12
CA MET A 339 -19.00 -13.11 -20.82
C MET A 339 -18.77 -12.91 -22.33
N SER A 340 -19.48 -11.97 -22.97
CA SER A 340 -19.26 -11.61 -24.37
C SER A 340 -17.85 -11.07 -24.61
N GLU A 341 -17.39 -10.15 -23.75
CA GLU A 341 -16.05 -9.57 -23.85
C GLU A 341 -14.94 -10.64 -23.71
N LEU A 342 -15.15 -11.67 -22.89
CA LEU A 342 -14.20 -12.79 -22.79
C LEU A 342 -14.22 -13.65 -24.05
N LYS A 343 -15.41 -13.93 -24.60
CA LYS A 343 -15.57 -14.67 -25.85
C LYS A 343 -14.92 -13.94 -27.03
N GLU A 344 -15.11 -12.64 -27.13
CA GLU A 344 -14.48 -11.78 -28.15
C GLU A 344 -12.95 -11.74 -28.02
N ALA A 345 -12.45 -11.83 -26.79
CA ALA A 345 -11.02 -11.95 -26.51
C ALA A 345 -10.48 -13.38 -26.67
N GLU A 346 -11.29 -14.34 -27.11
CA GLU A 346 -10.96 -15.77 -27.25
C GLU A 346 -10.51 -16.44 -25.95
N ILE A 347 -10.95 -15.93 -24.80
CA ILE A 347 -10.56 -16.43 -23.47
C ILE A 347 -11.68 -17.32 -22.91
N GLN A 348 -11.34 -18.56 -22.62
CA GLN A 348 -12.26 -19.50 -21.99
C GLN A 348 -12.37 -19.22 -20.48
N PRO A 349 -13.59 -19.07 -19.93
CA PRO A 349 -13.81 -18.98 -18.49
C PRO A 349 -13.27 -20.22 -17.76
N ASP A 350 -12.55 -20.01 -16.66
CA ASP A 350 -12.16 -21.11 -15.78
C ASP A 350 -13.35 -21.63 -14.94
N GLN A 351 -13.12 -22.71 -14.18
CA GLN A 351 -14.14 -23.31 -13.32
C GLN A 351 -14.66 -22.29 -12.29
N TYR A 352 -13.79 -21.44 -11.77
CA TYR A 352 -14.14 -20.43 -10.79
C TYR A 352 -15.12 -19.39 -11.37
N LEU A 353 -14.77 -18.79 -12.50
CA LEU A 353 -15.59 -17.79 -13.16
C LEU A 353 -16.93 -18.36 -13.63
N SER A 354 -16.91 -19.61 -14.12
CA SER A 354 -18.13 -20.33 -14.51
C SER A 354 -19.07 -20.54 -13.31
N SER A 355 -18.53 -20.93 -12.16
CA SER A 355 -19.33 -21.09 -10.93
C SER A 355 -19.90 -19.76 -10.44
N LEU A 356 -19.11 -18.67 -10.53
CA LEU A 356 -19.51 -17.33 -10.15
C LEU A 356 -20.60 -16.77 -11.08
N TYR A 357 -20.55 -17.09 -12.37
CA TYR A 357 -21.59 -16.75 -13.34
C TYR A 357 -22.93 -17.36 -12.94
N GLU A 358 -22.95 -18.66 -12.66
CA GLU A 358 -24.18 -19.38 -12.26
C GLU A 358 -24.72 -18.93 -10.90
N GLU A 359 -23.85 -18.60 -9.95
CA GLU A 359 -24.25 -18.00 -8.68
C GLU A 359 -24.92 -16.63 -8.92
N LYS A 360 -24.26 -15.75 -9.69
CA LYS A 360 -24.74 -14.39 -9.89
C LYS A 360 -26.01 -14.33 -10.72
N LYS A 361 -26.15 -15.23 -11.70
CA LYS A 361 -27.38 -15.40 -12.48
C LYS A 361 -28.56 -15.74 -11.59
N ARG A 362 -28.43 -16.76 -10.74
CA ARG A 362 -29.47 -17.15 -9.78
C ARG A 362 -29.83 -16.02 -8.81
N GLU A 363 -28.83 -15.30 -8.29
CA GLU A 363 -29.04 -14.13 -7.41
C GLU A 363 -29.90 -13.05 -8.09
N LEU A 364 -29.56 -12.69 -9.33
CA LEU A 364 -30.24 -11.60 -10.05
C LEU A 364 -31.64 -12.00 -10.54
N GLU A 365 -31.84 -13.25 -10.97
CA GLU A 365 -33.15 -13.78 -11.36
C GLU A 365 -34.11 -13.84 -10.17
N SER A 366 -33.64 -14.31 -9.01
CA SER A 366 -34.44 -14.36 -7.77
C SER A 366 -34.78 -12.97 -7.23
N ALA A 367 -33.85 -12.01 -7.29
CA ALA A 367 -34.14 -10.62 -6.93
C ALA A 367 -35.17 -9.97 -7.88
N GLY A 368 -35.12 -10.30 -9.18
CA GLY A 368 -36.10 -9.85 -10.16
C GLY A 368 -37.51 -10.39 -9.89
N ALA A 369 -37.62 -11.67 -9.54
CA ALA A 369 -38.90 -12.32 -9.23
C ALA A 369 -39.56 -11.76 -7.95
N SER A 370 -38.78 -11.50 -6.90
CA SER A 370 -39.28 -10.89 -5.65
C SER A 370 -39.82 -9.47 -5.88
N ASN A 371 -39.10 -8.64 -6.64
CA ASN A 371 -39.54 -7.29 -6.99
C ASN A 371 -40.81 -7.27 -7.85
N GLN A 372 -41.01 -8.26 -8.73
CA GLN A 372 -42.26 -8.38 -9.50
C GLN A 372 -43.44 -8.84 -8.65
N ARG A 373 -43.19 -9.63 -7.59
CA ARG A 373 -44.23 -10.10 -6.67
C ARG A 373 -44.70 -8.99 -5.72
N GLU A 374 -43.79 -8.17 -5.20
CA GLU A 374 -44.15 -7.00 -4.37
C GLU A 374 -44.95 -5.96 -5.15
N ARG A 375 -44.61 -5.70 -6.41
CA ARG A 375 -45.37 -4.79 -7.30
C ARG A 375 -46.76 -5.30 -7.73
N ARG A 376 -47.08 -6.57 -7.47
CA ARG A 376 -48.41 -7.16 -7.75
C ARG A 376 -49.32 -7.18 -6.51
N ILE A 377 -48.78 -6.89 -5.33
CA ILE A 377 -49.50 -6.99 -4.04
C ILE A 377 -49.77 -5.60 -3.43
N GLY A 378 -49.01 -4.57 -3.81
CA GLY A 378 -49.34 -3.16 -3.58
C GLY A 378 -49.99 -2.55 -4.81
#